data_AF-A0A6H9HLE1-F1
#
_entry.id   AF-A0A6H9HLE1-F1
#
_cell.length_a   1.000
_cell.length_b   1.000
_cell.length_c   1.000
_cell.angle_alpha   90.00
_cell.angle_beta   90.00
_cell.angle_gamma   90.00
#
_symmetry.space_group_name_H-M   'P 1'
#
loop_
_entity.id
_entity.type
_entity.pdbx_description
1 polymer ?
#
loop_
_entity_poly.entity_id
_entity_poly.type
_entity_poly.pdbx_seq_one_letter_code
_entity_poly.pdbx_strand_id
1 'polypeptide(L)'
;MIENKPAIDENWVDPDDAPEWTEEHFRFARKTVGGQVVRETEGTWTRPGRPPSQNPKKQVTLRLDPEVVEGFRATGKGWQSRINAELRKALGI
;
A
#
# COMPACT_ATOMS: atom_id res chain seq x y z
N MET A 1 35.54 31.90 -44.39
CA MET A 1 35.23 30.70 -43.61
C MET A 1 33.81 30.87 -43.12
N ILE A 2 32.89 30.01 -43.55
CA ILE A 2 31.48 30.09 -43.13
C ILE A 2 31.38 29.20 -41.90
N GLU A 3 31.27 29.82 -40.73
CA GLU A 3 31.11 29.12 -39.47
C GLU A 3 29.68 28.60 -39.41
N ASN A 4 29.52 27.28 -39.39
CA ASN A 4 28.22 26.63 -39.32
C ASN A 4 27.81 26.59 -37.85
N LYS A 5 26.78 27.37 -37.48
CA LYS A 5 26.25 27.36 -36.12
C LYS A 5 25.67 25.97 -35.82
N PRO A 6 25.97 25.38 -34.65
CA PRO A 6 25.37 24.11 -34.27
C PRO A 6 23.84 24.26 -34.20
N ALA A 7 23.13 23.23 -34.67
CA ALA A 7 21.67 23.22 -34.77
C ALA A 7 20.96 23.09 -33.41
N ILE A 8 21.70 22.82 -32.34
CA ILE A 8 21.21 22.64 -30.98
C ILE A 8 21.98 23.55 -30.03
N ASP A 9 21.29 24.09 -29.03
CA ASP A 9 21.91 24.83 -27.94
C ASP A 9 22.72 23.87 -27.07
N GLU A 10 23.97 24.22 -26.72
CA GLU A 10 24.83 23.40 -25.86
C GLU A 10 24.22 23.08 -24.50
N ASN A 11 23.25 23.89 -24.03
CA ASN A 11 22.53 23.68 -22.77
C ASN A 11 21.13 23.11 -22.95
N TRP A 12 20.78 22.61 -24.13
CA TRP A 12 19.48 21.97 -24.34
C TRP A 12 19.42 20.63 -23.61
N VAL A 13 18.61 20.60 -22.55
CA VAL A 13 18.24 19.36 -21.86
C VAL A 13 17.02 18.79 -22.58
N ASP A 14 17.14 17.57 -23.10
CA ASP A 14 16.03 16.88 -23.74
C ASP A 14 14.92 16.65 -22.69
N PRO A 15 13.70 17.17 -22.89
CA PRO A 15 12.60 16.99 -21.95
C PRO A 15 12.15 15.53 -21.81
N ASP A 16 12.50 14.67 -22.77
CA ASP A 16 12.29 13.23 -22.74
C ASP A 16 13.49 12.45 -22.16
N ASP A 17 14.58 13.13 -21.77
CA ASP A 17 15.74 12.48 -21.16
C ASP A 17 15.34 11.83 -19.83
N ALA A 18 15.61 10.54 -19.71
CA ALA A 18 15.25 9.80 -18.52
C ALA A 18 16.16 10.26 -17.37
N PRO A 19 15.60 10.52 -16.16
CA PRO A 19 16.43 10.88 -15.03
C PRO A 19 17.45 9.78 -14.72
N GLU A 20 18.65 10.20 -14.31
CA GLU A 20 19.72 9.30 -13.88
C GLU A 20 19.20 8.30 -12.84
N TRP A 21 19.48 7.02 -13.06
CA TRP A 21 19.06 5.97 -12.15
C TRP A 21 19.88 6.05 -10.86
N THR A 22 19.26 6.48 -9.77
CA THR A 22 19.89 6.51 -8.44
C THR A 22 20.15 5.11 -7.87
N GLU A 23 21.09 5.00 -6.93
CA GLU A 23 21.41 3.76 -6.21
C GLU A 23 20.18 3.14 -5.49
N GLU A 24 19.22 3.98 -5.06
CA GLU A 24 17.96 3.50 -4.50
C GLU A 24 17.08 2.79 -5.53
N HIS A 25 17.11 3.21 -6.80
CA HIS A 25 16.43 2.51 -7.89
C HIS A 25 17.05 1.13 -8.13
N PHE A 26 18.37 1.00 -8.01
CA PHE A 26 19.09 -0.26 -8.14
C PHE A 26 18.88 -1.22 -6.96
N ARG A 27 18.48 -0.71 -5.78
CA ARG A 27 18.20 -1.55 -4.61
C ARG A 27 17.12 -2.59 -4.90
N PHE A 28 16.11 -2.23 -5.68
CA PHE A 28 14.99 -3.11 -6.03
C PHE A 28 15.13 -3.74 -7.42
N ALA A 29 16.19 -3.41 -8.16
CA ALA A 29 16.41 -3.91 -9.50
C ALA A 29 16.98 -5.34 -9.47
N ARG A 30 16.55 -6.16 -10.44
CA ARG A 30 17.20 -7.44 -10.74
C ARG A 30 18.59 -7.17 -11.33
N LYS A 31 19.64 -7.73 -10.71
CA LYS A 31 21.01 -7.62 -11.22
C LYS A 31 21.38 -8.86 -12.03
N THR A 32 21.69 -8.66 -13.31
CA THR A 32 22.18 -9.70 -14.22
C THR A 32 23.57 -9.34 -14.70
N VAL A 33 24.53 -10.28 -14.63
CA VAL A 33 25.89 -10.10 -15.14
C VAL A 33 26.18 -11.27 -16.09
N GLY A 34 26.54 -10.98 -17.34
CA GLY A 34 26.85 -12.02 -18.33
C GLY A 34 25.70 -12.98 -18.64
N GLY A 35 24.44 -12.53 -18.50
CA GLY A 35 23.26 -13.37 -18.69
C GLY A 35 22.86 -14.22 -17.47
N GLN A 36 23.64 -14.20 -16.39
CA GLN A 36 23.32 -14.90 -15.14
C GLN A 36 22.74 -13.94 -14.10
N VAL A 37 21.66 -14.36 -13.43
CA VAL A 37 21.02 -13.58 -12.38
C VAL A 37 21.84 -13.70 -11.10
N VAL A 38 22.45 -12.58 -10.68
CA VAL A 38 23.29 -12.52 -9.48
C VAL A 38 22.46 -12.09 -8.26
N ARG A 39 21.38 -11.34 -8.47
CA ARG A 39 20.41 -10.96 -7.43
C ARG A 39 19.03 -10.78 -8.07
N GLU A 40 18.04 -11.50 -7.55
CA GLU A 40 16.63 -11.35 -7.93
C GLU A 40 16.04 -10.07 -7.30
N THR A 41 14.90 -9.59 -7.80
CA THR A 41 14.23 -8.41 -7.23
C THR A 41 13.80 -8.67 -5.79
N GLU A 42 14.17 -7.78 -4.86
CA GLU A 42 13.72 -7.84 -3.47
C GLU A 42 12.45 -7.00 -3.29
N GLY A 43 11.32 -7.59 -3.70
CA GLY A 43 9.98 -7.08 -3.42
C GLY A 43 9.36 -6.19 -4.51
N THR A 44 8.21 -5.63 -4.18
CA THR A 44 7.47 -4.70 -5.04
C THR A 44 7.68 -3.28 -4.51
N TRP A 45 7.95 -2.32 -5.40
CA TRP A 45 7.76 -0.88 -5.13
C TRP A 45 6.26 -0.56 -4.98
N THR A 46 5.59 -1.23 -4.06
CA THR A 46 4.23 -0.86 -3.65
C THR A 46 4.39 -0.33 -2.24
N ARG A 47 3.82 0.85 -1.99
CA ARG A 47 3.74 1.44 -0.64
C ARG A 47 3.31 0.33 0.33
N PRO A 48 4.11 -0.01 1.37
CA PRO A 48 3.71 -1.06 2.29
C PRO A 48 2.32 -0.70 2.81
N GLY A 49 1.36 -1.62 2.64
CA GLY A 49 0.01 -1.44 3.14
C GLY A 49 0.01 -1.18 4.65
N ARG A 50 -1.13 -0.77 5.20
CA ARG A 50 -1.27 -0.63 6.67
C ARG A 50 -0.79 -1.95 7.31
N PRO A 51 0.17 -1.90 8.24
CA PRO A 51 0.66 -3.10 8.90
C PRO A 51 -0.50 -3.87 9.53
N PRO A 52 -0.50 -5.21 9.44
CA PRO A 52 -1.58 -6.03 10.00
C PRO A 52 -1.73 -5.73 11.49
N SER A 53 -2.97 -5.56 11.95
CA SER A 53 -3.26 -5.39 13.37
C SER A 53 -2.87 -6.66 14.13
N GLN A 54 -2.19 -6.53 15.27
CA GLN A 54 -1.78 -7.67 16.10
C GLN A 54 -2.97 -8.47 16.65
N ASN A 55 -4.14 -7.84 16.80
CA ASN A 55 -5.36 -8.52 17.25
C ASN A 55 -6.59 -7.98 16.50
N PRO A 56 -6.85 -8.44 15.27
CA PRO A 56 -7.99 -7.98 14.49
C PRO A 56 -9.29 -8.56 15.04
N LYS A 57 -10.41 -7.85 14.83
CA LYS A 57 -11.74 -8.40 15.09
C LYS A 57 -11.94 -9.63 14.22
N LYS A 58 -12.37 -10.74 14.81
CA LYS A 58 -12.70 -11.96 14.06
C LYS A 58 -14.12 -11.83 13.51
N GLN A 59 -14.28 -12.01 12.21
CA GLN A 59 -15.60 -12.15 11.60
C GLN A 59 -16.14 -13.54 11.95
N VAL A 60 -17.27 -13.58 12.64
CA VAL A 60 -17.95 -14.82 13.03
C VAL A 60 -19.38 -14.81 12.52
N THR A 61 -19.90 -15.96 12.11
CA THR A 61 -21.30 -16.14 11.75
C THR A 61 -22.06 -16.58 13.00
N LEU A 62 -22.81 -15.66 13.61
CA LEU A 62 -23.63 -15.89 14.80
C LEU A 62 -25.09 -15.54 14.48
N ARG A 63 -26.02 -16.35 14.99
CA ARG A 63 -27.46 -16.05 14.97
C ARG A 63 -27.83 -15.40 16.30
N LEU A 64 -28.48 -14.24 16.23
CA LEU A 64 -28.99 -13.50 17.38
C LEU A 64 -30.50 -13.34 17.22
N ASP A 65 -31.20 -13.16 18.33
CA ASP A 65 -32.64 -12.89 18.30
C ASP A 65 -32.95 -11.61 17.50
N PRO A 66 -34.05 -11.62 16.72
CA PRO A 66 -34.41 -10.50 15.86
C PRO A 66 -34.63 -9.20 16.65
N GLU A 67 -35.23 -9.28 17.85
CA GLU A 67 -35.46 -8.10 18.71
C GLU A 67 -34.15 -7.45 19.16
N VAL A 68 -33.11 -8.24 19.43
CA VAL A 68 -31.79 -7.75 19.81
C VAL A 68 -31.14 -7.02 18.63
N VAL A 69 -31.19 -7.62 17.44
CA VAL A 69 -30.61 -7.02 16.23
C VAL A 69 -31.33 -5.71 15.88
N GLU A 70 -32.66 -5.70 15.91
CA GLU A 70 -33.47 -4.51 15.61
C GLU A 70 -33.24 -3.41 16.65
N GLY A 71 -33.20 -3.74 17.94
CA GLY A 71 -32.91 -2.79 19.01
C GLY A 71 -31.54 -2.12 18.83
N PHE A 72 -30.51 -2.89 18.49
CA PHE A 72 -29.20 -2.31 18.18
C PHE A 72 -29.22 -1.52 16.86
N ARG A 73 -29.86 -2.00 15.80
CA ARG A 73 -29.96 -1.26 14.52
C ARG A 73 -30.63 0.10 14.68
N ALA A 74 -31.66 0.20 15.53
CA ALA A 74 -32.34 1.45 15.85
C ALA A 74 -31.40 2.50 16.47
N THR A 75 -30.30 2.08 17.12
CA THR A 75 -29.27 3.01 17.64
C THR A 75 -28.44 3.69 16.53
N GLY A 76 -28.65 3.33 15.26
CA GLY A 76 -28.04 3.97 14.10
C GLY A 76 -26.59 3.55 13.84
N LYS A 77 -25.83 4.44 13.17
CA LYS A 77 -24.44 4.17 12.76
C LYS A 77 -23.59 3.72 13.96
N GLY A 78 -22.87 2.62 13.78
CA GLY A 78 -21.99 2.06 14.81
C GLY A 78 -22.63 1.00 15.73
N TRP A 79 -23.87 0.58 15.46
CA TRP A 79 -24.56 -0.44 16.26
C TRP A 79 -23.76 -1.76 16.44
N GLN A 80 -23.02 -2.20 15.42
CA GLN A 80 -22.13 -3.36 15.50
C GLN A 80 -20.99 -3.20 16.51
N SER A 81 -20.50 -1.96 16.71
CA SER A 81 -19.50 -1.69 17.73
C SER A 81 -20.12 -1.62 19.13
N ARG A 82 -21.37 -1.15 19.23
CA ARG A 82 -22.12 -1.14 20.49
C ARG A 82 -22.45 -2.56 20.98
N ILE A 83 -22.97 -3.42 20.12
CA ILE A 83 -23.26 -4.82 20.49
C ILE A 83 -21.98 -5.53 20.93
N ASN A 84 -20.86 -5.31 20.25
CA ASN A 84 -19.57 -5.86 20.69
C ASN A 84 -19.12 -5.31 22.06
N ALA A 85 -19.40 -4.05 22.38
CA ALA A 85 -19.10 -3.49 23.70
C ALA A 85 -19.98 -4.11 24.80
N GLU A 86 -21.26 -4.35 24.53
CA GLU A 86 -22.15 -5.04 25.48
C GLU A 86 -21.75 -6.51 25.70
N LEU A 87 -21.36 -7.22 24.63
CA LEU A 87 -20.82 -8.58 24.74
C LEU A 87 -19.54 -8.62 25.57
N ARG A 88 -18.68 -7.61 25.48
CA ARG A 88 -17.48 -7.47 26.31
C ARG A 88 -17.82 -7.24 27.77
N LYS A 89 -18.75 -6.32 28.06
CA LYS A 89 -19.26 -6.07 29.41
C LYS A 89 -19.84 -7.34 30.04
N ALA A 90 -20.60 -8.12 29.29
CA ALA A 90 -21.17 -9.39 29.76
C ALA A 90 -20.10 -10.43 30.12
N LEU A 91 -18.93 -10.38 29.47
CA LEU A 91 -17.77 -11.23 29.75
C LEU A 91 -16.79 -10.63 30.77
N GLY A 92 -17.01 -9.37 31.21
CA GLY A 92 -16.13 -8.66 32.13
C GLY A 92 -14.76 -8.28 31.54
N ILE A 93 -14.67 -8.08 30.22
CA ILE A 93 -13.43 -7.73 29.49
C ILE A 93 -13.49 -6.36 28.80
#